data_AF-A0A8J8B0L1-F1
#
_entry.id   AF-A0A8J8B0L1-F1
#
_cell.length_a   1.000
_cell.length_b   1.000
_cell.length_c   1.000
_cell.angle_alpha   90.00
_cell.angle_beta   90.00
_cell.angle_gamma   90.00
#
_symmetry.space_group_name_H-M   'P 1'
#
loop_
_entity.id
_entity.type
_entity.pdbx_description
1 polymer ?
#
loop_
_entity_poly.entity_id
_entity_poly.type
_entity_poly.pdbx_seq_one_letter_code
_entity_poly.pdbx_strand_id
1 'polypeptide(L)'
;AHAARAGAGELTAMLEGDGAGDLALLLASHRVVDVLRRWPARWEAQALVEALRPLAPRSYSIASSRRRVGDEAHLLVDVLRYDAFGEARTGTASGFLAGLADGDRVPVRLEPNPRFRLPADGSRDIVMIGPGTGVAPFRGFVQERAETGASGRNWLLFGARHFHSDFHYQLEWQQALRERALHRLDLAFSRDQAEKVYVQDRLREHGRTLVEWIDGGAHLYVCGAVAMGRDVHAALVEILATHTGADPEDAAATLAALQAEGRYSRDVY
;
A
#
# COMPACT_ATOMS: atom_id res chain seq x y z
N ALA A 1 24.55 -19.56 12.67
CA ALA A 1 25.38 -20.28 11.68
C ALA A 1 26.56 -19.43 11.17
N HIS A 2 26.31 -18.23 10.64
CA HIS A 2 27.38 -17.35 10.15
C HIS A 2 28.30 -16.82 11.25
N ALA A 3 27.75 -16.33 12.38
CA ALA A 3 28.54 -15.84 13.52
C ALA A 3 29.62 -16.82 14.00
N ALA A 4 29.25 -18.09 14.17
CA ALA A 4 30.18 -19.16 14.53
C ALA A 4 31.29 -19.38 13.49
N ARG A 5 30.98 -19.30 12.19
CA ARG A 5 31.97 -19.47 11.11
C ARG A 5 32.92 -18.28 10.97
N ALA A 6 32.42 -17.07 11.20
CA ALA A 6 33.20 -15.85 11.13
C ALA A 6 34.08 -15.62 12.37
N GLY A 7 33.84 -16.36 13.47
CA GLY A 7 34.47 -16.09 14.76
C GLY A 7 34.15 -14.69 15.30
N ALA A 8 33.03 -14.11 14.86
CA ALA A 8 32.68 -12.73 15.15
C ALA A 8 31.97 -12.64 16.50
N GLY A 9 32.73 -12.34 17.58
CA GLY A 9 32.20 -12.21 18.93
C GLY A 9 31.07 -11.18 19.04
N GLU A 10 31.17 -10.05 18.31
CA GLU A 10 30.11 -9.04 18.21
C GLU A 10 28.81 -9.64 17.64
N LEU A 11 28.90 -10.43 16.56
CA LEU A 11 27.73 -11.04 15.93
C LEU A 11 27.12 -12.14 16.80
N THR A 12 27.95 -12.87 17.55
CA THR A 12 27.49 -13.85 18.54
C THR A 12 26.77 -13.15 19.69
N ALA A 13 27.32 -12.06 20.22
CA ALA A 13 26.69 -11.28 21.30
C ALA A 13 25.33 -10.71 20.87
N MET A 14 25.17 -10.28 19.62
CA MET A 14 23.88 -9.83 19.08
C MET A 14 22.83 -10.95 18.98
N LEU A 15 23.26 -12.22 18.84
CA LEU A 15 22.37 -13.38 18.74
C LEU A 15 22.00 -13.96 20.11
N GLU A 16 22.66 -13.53 21.19
CA GLU A 16 22.51 -14.05 22.55
C GLU A 16 22.00 -12.97 23.52
N GLY A 17 21.36 -13.38 24.62
CA GLY A 17 20.94 -12.46 25.70
C GLY A 17 20.07 -11.29 25.24
N ASP A 18 20.41 -10.08 25.68
CA ASP A 18 19.69 -8.83 25.42
C ASP A 18 20.05 -8.17 24.05
N GLY A 19 20.84 -8.85 23.19
CA GLY A 19 21.33 -8.31 21.92
C GLY A 19 20.29 -8.11 20.80
N ALA A 20 19.01 -8.41 21.07
CA ALA A 20 17.94 -8.37 20.07
C ALA A 20 17.76 -6.98 19.43
N GLY A 21 17.97 -5.90 20.19
CA GLY A 21 17.89 -4.53 19.68
C GLY A 21 18.98 -4.23 18.64
N ASP A 22 20.21 -4.59 18.95
CA ASP A 22 21.37 -4.40 18.07
C ASP A 22 21.24 -5.26 16.80
N LEU A 23 20.76 -6.50 16.96
CA LEU A 23 20.46 -7.36 15.82
C LEU A 23 19.39 -6.73 14.91
N ALA A 24 18.34 -6.15 15.48
CA ALA A 24 17.29 -5.48 14.71
C ALA A 24 17.84 -4.26 13.94
N LEU A 25 18.69 -3.45 14.57
CA LEU A 25 19.37 -2.32 13.92
C LEU A 25 20.30 -2.77 12.78
N LEU A 26 21.04 -3.86 13.01
CA LEU A 26 21.87 -4.47 11.98
C LEU A 26 21.02 -4.93 10.79
N LEU A 27 19.96 -5.69 11.01
CA LEU A 27 19.11 -6.22 9.95
C LEU A 27 18.28 -5.14 9.23
N ALA A 28 17.98 -4.03 9.88
CA ALA A 28 17.35 -2.88 9.24
C ALA A 28 18.26 -2.24 8.18
N SER A 29 19.56 -2.14 8.47
CA SER A 29 20.55 -1.41 7.67
C SER A 29 21.39 -2.30 6.73
N HIS A 30 21.56 -3.58 7.05
CA HIS A 30 22.41 -4.51 6.31
C HIS A 30 21.56 -5.56 5.59
N ARG A 31 21.97 -5.92 4.38
CA ARG A 31 21.52 -7.12 3.67
C ARG A 31 22.55 -8.23 3.85
N VAL A 32 22.20 -9.45 3.45
CA VAL A 32 23.07 -10.63 3.60
C VAL A 32 24.47 -10.39 3.08
N VAL A 33 24.61 -9.78 1.89
CA VAL A 33 25.91 -9.46 1.29
C VAL A 33 26.75 -8.53 2.17
N ASP A 34 26.13 -7.59 2.87
CA ASP A 34 26.82 -6.62 3.73
C ASP A 34 27.33 -7.31 5.00
N VAL A 35 26.50 -8.19 5.58
CA VAL A 35 26.91 -9.00 6.74
C VAL A 35 28.10 -9.90 6.36
N LEU A 36 28.04 -10.58 5.22
CA LEU A 36 29.12 -11.45 4.74
C LEU A 36 30.42 -10.69 4.42
N ARG A 37 30.31 -9.44 3.93
CA ARG A 37 31.47 -8.56 3.68
C ARG A 37 32.07 -8.01 4.97
N ARG A 38 31.22 -7.62 5.93
CA ARG A 38 31.64 -7.04 7.22
C ARG A 38 32.29 -8.08 8.13
N TRP A 39 31.80 -9.32 8.13
CA TRP A 39 32.40 -10.44 8.87
C TRP A 39 32.73 -11.61 7.92
N PRO A 40 33.86 -11.53 7.18
CA PRO A 40 34.23 -12.56 6.23
C PRO A 40 34.36 -13.94 6.90
N ALA A 41 33.78 -14.96 6.27
CA ALA A 41 33.87 -16.34 6.71
C ALA A 41 33.99 -17.27 5.49
N ARG A 42 34.65 -18.42 5.67
CA ARG A 42 34.67 -19.46 4.63
C ARG A 42 33.35 -20.22 4.66
N TRP A 43 32.80 -20.45 3.46
CA TRP A 43 31.61 -21.24 3.24
C TRP A 43 31.84 -22.23 2.11
N GLU A 44 31.41 -23.47 2.32
CA GLU A 44 31.11 -24.37 1.22
C GLU A 44 29.84 -23.88 0.51
N ALA A 45 29.83 -23.94 -0.82
CA ALA A 45 28.76 -23.35 -1.63
C ALA A 45 27.36 -23.85 -1.23
N GLN A 46 27.21 -25.17 -1.08
CA GLN A 46 25.95 -25.79 -0.70
C GLN A 46 25.51 -25.39 0.71
N ALA A 47 26.44 -25.36 1.68
CA ALA A 47 26.14 -24.96 3.05
C ALA A 47 25.70 -23.50 3.15
N LEU A 48 26.21 -22.62 2.28
CA LEU A 48 25.75 -21.23 2.21
C LEU A 48 24.30 -21.17 1.71
N VAL A 49 23.98 -21.88 0.63
CA VAL A 49 22.62 -21.94 0.09
C VAL A 49 21.62 -22.44 1.13
N GLU A 50 21.98 -23.51 1.85
CA GLU A 50 21.15 -24.08 2.93
C GLU A 50 20.95 -23.12 4.12
N ALA A 51 21.86 -22.17 4.33
CA ALA A 51 21.74 -21.17 5.39
C ALA A 51 20.86 -19.96 5.00
N LEU A 52 20.55 -19.79 3.71
CA LEU A 52 19.74 -18.69 3.21
C LEU A 52 18.24 -19.02 3.26
N ARG A 53 17.42 -17.98 3.41
CA ARG A 53 15.98 -18.13 3.24
C ARG A 53 15.64 -18.26 1.75
N PRO A 54 14.67 -19.11 1.38
CA PRO A 54 14.13 -19.14 0.02
C PRO A 54 13.68 -17.76 -0.44
N LEU A 55 13.83 -17.48 -1.74
CA LEU A 55 13.35 -16.23 -2.32
C LEU A 55 11.82 -16.21 -2.29
N ALA A 56 11.25 -15.30 -1.49
CA ALA A 56 9.81 -15.12 -1.41
C ALA A 56 9.28 -14.30 -2.62
N PRO A 57 8.11 -14.65 -3.18
CA PRO A 57 7.45 -13.80 -4.18
C PRO A 57 7.03 -12.46 -3.56
N ARG A 58 6.85 -11.44 -4.40
CA ARG A 58 6.28 -10.15 -4.01
C ARG A 58 4.90 -10.00 -4.62
N SER A 59 3.96 -9.54 -3.82
CA SER A 59 2.59 -9.25 -4.26
C SER A 59 2.48 -7.77 -4.62
N TYR A 60 1.75 -7.49 -5.69
CA TYR A 60 1.43 -6.15 -6.17
C TYR A 60 -0.08 -6.08 -6.43
N SER A 61 -0.74 -5.04 -5.92
CA SER A 61 -2.17 -4.85 -6.17
C SER A 61 -2.39 -4.56 -7.66
N ILE A 62 -3.33 -5.29 -8.28
CA ILE A 62 -3.67 -5.13 -9.70
C ILE A 62 -4.35 -3.77 -9.90
N ALA A 63 -3.87 -3.03 -10.91
CA ALA A 63 -4.30 -1.67 -11.24
C ALA A 63 -5.26 -1.59 -12.43
N SER A 64 -5.89 -2.71 -12.81
CA SER A 64 -6.82 -2.78 -13.93
C SER A 64 -8.03 -3.67 -13.64
N SER A 65 -9.13 -3.37 -14.33
CA SER A 65 -10.24 -4.30 -14.53
C SER A 65 -10.03 -5.11 -15.81
N ARG A 66 -10.21 -6.42 -15.74
CA ARG A 66 -10.19 -7.31 -16.92
C ARG A 66 -11.23 -6.92 -17.97
N ARG A 67 -12.37 -6.32 -17.56
CA ARG A 67 -13.40 -5.85 -18.51
C ARG A 67 -12.91 -4.69 -19.36
N ARG A 68 -12.01 -3.86 -18.82
CA ARG A 68 -11.42 -2.72 -19.52
C ARG A 68 -10.22 -3.12 -20.38
N VAL A 69 -9.35 -3.99 -19.86
CA VAL A 69 -8.03 -4.25 -20.47
C VAL A 69 -7.91 -5.65 -21.12
N GLY A 70 -8.97 -6.44 -21.15
CA GLY A 70 -8.96 -7.77 -21.78
C GLY A 70 -8.05 -8.74 -21.05
N ASP A 71 -7.06 -9.30 -21.74
CA ASP A 71 -6.14 -10.32 -21.19
C ASP A 71 -4.90 -9.72 -20.51
N GLU A 72 -4.93 -8.43 -20.19
CA GLU A 72 -3.84 -7.71 -19.53
C GLU A 72 -4.06 -7.59 -18.01
N ALA A 73 -2.95 -7.46 -17.26
CA ALA A 73 -2.95 -7.11 -15.85
C ALA A 73 -1.96 -5.96 -15.63
N HIS A 74 -2.45 -4.81 -15.19
CA HIS A 74 -1.61 -3.63 -15.00
C HIS A 74 -1.14 -3.56 -13.55
N LEU A 75 0.06 -3.08 -13.32
CA LEU A 75 0.62 -2.86 -11.98
C LEU A 75 1.10 -1.41 -11.85
N LEU A 76 1.04 -0.86 -10.63
CA LEU A 76 1.74 0.37 -10.27
C LEU A 76 2.87 0.02 -9.30
N VAL A 77 4.10 0.09 -9.78
CA VAL A 77 5.28 -0.37 -9.03
C VAL A 77 6.16 0.82 -8.67
N ASP A 78 6.30 1.10 -7.37
CA ASP A 78 7.36 1.98 -6.89
C ASP A 78 8.67 1.19 -6.80
N VAL A 79 9.68 1.68 -7.50
CA VAL A 79 10.99 1.06 -7.53
C VAL A 79 11.77 1.53 -6.32
N LEU A 80 11.79 0.68 -5.29
CA LEU A 80 12.64 0.86 -4.13
C LEU A 80 14.10 1.08 -4.58
N ARG A 81 14.60 2.29 -4.38
CA ARG A 81 16.00 2.69 -4.62
C ARG A 81 16.57 3.25 -3.33
N TYR A 82 17.79 2.87 -3.00
CA TYR A 82 18.50 3.37 -1.81
C TYR A 82 20.00 3.19 -1.98
N ASP A 83 20.79 4.05 -1.33
CA ASP A 83 22.23 3.88 -1.22
C ASP A 83 22.58 3.11 0.04
N ALA A 84 23.49 2.14 -0.07
CA ALA A 84 24.03 1.44 1.09
C ALA A 84 25.50 1.10 0.85
N PHE A 85 26.35 1.43 1.81
CA PHE A 85 27.80 1.14 1.77
C PHE A 85 28.49 1.71 0.51
N GLY A 86 28.08 2.90 0.06
CA GLY A 86 28.63 3.56 -1.13
C GLY A 86 28.15 3.00 -2.47
N GLU A 87 27.19 2.07 -2.47
CA GLU A 87 26.61 1.46 -3.67
C GLU A 87 25.13 1.84 -3.79
N ALA A 88 24.71 2.24 -4.99
CA ALA A 88 23.30 2.38 -5.34
C ALA A 88 22.65 0.99 -5.44
N ARG A 89 21.50 0.81 -4.79
CA ARG A 89 20.79 -0.47 -4.73
C ARG A 89 19.32 -0.33 -5.06
N THR A 90 18.75 -1.42 -5.54
CA THR A 90 17.32 -1.53 -5.84
C THR A 90 16.68 -2.68 -5.07
N GLY A 91 15.39 -2.58 -4.82
CA GLY A 91 14.59 -3.70 -4.32
C GLY A 91 14.66 -4.89 -5.28
N THR A 92 14.72 -6.11 -4.75
CA THR A 92 14.89 -7.32 -5.57
C THR A 92 13.79 -7.47 -6.62
N ALA A 93 12.52 -7.37 -6.23
CA ALA A 93 11.39 -7.56 -7.14
C ALA A 93 11.10 -6.32 -7.99
N SER A 94 11.06 -5.14 -7.37
CA SER A 94 10.73 -3.90 -8.09
C SER A 94 11.84 -3.46 -9.05
N GLY A 95 13.11 -3.67 -8.67
CA GLY A 95 14.25 -3.46 -9.57
C GLY A 95 14.30 -4.49 -10.70
N PHE A 96 13.99 -5.76 -10.41
CA PHE A 96 13.84 -6.78 -11.45
C PHE A 96 12.76 -6.40 -12.47
N LEU A 97 11.56 -6.03 -12.01
CA LEU A 97 10.47 -5.61 -12.90
C LEU A 97 10.83 -4.36 -13.72
N ALA A 98 11.51 -3.39 -13.13
CA ALA A 98 11.93 -2.16 -13.81
C ALA A 98 13.03 -2.38 -14.86
N GLY A 99 13.74 -3.52 -14.81
CA GLY A 99 14.79 -3.87 -15.76
C GLY A 99 14.31 -4.75 -16.93
N LEU A 100 13.03 -5.13 -16.97
CA LEU A 100 12.48 -5.93 -18.05
C LEU A 100 12.28 -5.09 -19.32
N ALA A 101 12.45 -5.75 -20.47
CA ALA A 101 12.12 -5.22 -21.77
C ALA A 101 10.77 -5.77 -22.27
N ASP A 102 10.19 -5.10 -23.27
CA ASP A 102 8.97 -5.55 -23.92
C ASP A 102 9.15 -6.98 -24.49
N GLY A 103 8.22 -7.87 -24.15
CA GLY A 103 8.26 -9.28 -24.56
C GLY A 103 8.96 -10.22 -23.57
N ASP A 104 9.63 -9.70 -22.53
CA ASP A 104 10.17 -10.52 -21.46
C ASP A 104 9.07 -11.29 -20.72
N ARG A 105 9.42 -12.48 -20.23
CA ARG A 105 8.49 -13.37 -19.53
C ARG A 105 8.83 -13.45 -18.06
N VAL A 106 7.81 -13.24 -17.22
CA VAL A 106 7.93 -13.33 -15.76
C VAL A 106 6.95 -14.37 -15.25
N PRO A 107 7.36 -15.28 -14.35
CA PRO A 107 6.42 -16.16 -13.66
C PRO A 107 5.53 -15.34 -12.73
N VAL A 108 4.23 -15.34 -12.98
CA VAL A 108 3.22 -14.65 -12.17
C VAL A 108 2.19 -15.64 -11.65
N ARG A 109 1.60 -15.32 -10.49
CA ARG A 109 0.43 -16.01 -9.96
C ARG A 109 -0.57 -14.98 -9.47
N LEU A 110 -1.85 -15.27 -9.63
CA LEU A 110 -2.91 -14.45 -9.04
C LEU A 110 -3.11 -14.87 -7.59
N GLU A 111 -3.14 -13.88 -6.70
CA GLU A 111 -3.47 -14.05 -5.29
C GLU A 111 -4.86 -13.46 -5.03
N PRO A 112 -5.91 -14.29 -4.87
CA PRO A 112 -7.25 -13.79 -4.60
C PRO A 112 -7.33 -13.08 -3.26
N ASN A 113 -7.94 -11.88 -3.24
CA ASN A 113 -8.21 -11.13 -2.02
C ASN A 113 -9.73 -10.91 -1.87
N PRO A 114 -10.49 -11.87 -1.32
CA PRO A 114 -11.95 -11.76 -1.20
C PRO A 114 -12.39 -10.63 -0.26
N ARG A 115 -11.50 -10.13 0.60
CA ARG A 115 -11.77 -9.05 1.56
C ARG A 115 -11.63 -7.65 0.95
N PHE A 116 -11.08 -7.54 -0.26
CA PHE A 116 -10.87 -6.28 -0.96
C PHE A 116 -11.49 -6.35 -2.36
N ARG A 117 -12.81 -6.24 -2.40
CA ARG A 117 -13.64 -6.35 -3.61
C ARG A 117 -14.68 -5.24 -3.62
N LEU A 118 -15.10 -4.85 -4.82
CA LEU A 118 -16.25 -3.99 -5.01
C LEU A 118 -17.50 -4.61 -4.36
N PRO A 119 -18.48 -3.79 -3.92
CA PRO A 119 -19.75 -4.30 -3.45
C PRO A 119 -20.45 -5.08 -4.56
N ALA A 120 -21.13 -6.16 -4.20
CA ALA A 120 -21.92 -6.93 -5.17
C ALA A 120 -23.09 -6.09 -5.75
N ASP A 121 -23.64 -5.20 -4.92
CA ASP A 121 -24.64 -4.22 -5.30
C ASP A 121 -23.97 -2.97 -5.90
N GLY A 122 -24.01 -2.85 -7.23
CA GLY A 122 -23.41 -1.73 -7.97
C GLY A 122 -24.06 -0.36 -7.71
N SER A 123 -25.19 -0.30 -7.00
CA SER A 123 -25.78 0.97 -6.57
C SER A 123 -25.12 1.56 -5.32
N ARG A 124 -24.30 0.78 -4.61
CA ARG A 124 -23.60 1.23 -3.40
C ARG A 124 -22.47 2.19 -3.73
N ASP A 125 -22.44 3.29 -2.99
CA ASP A 125 -21.36 4.26 -3.03
C ASP A 125 -20.06 3.66 -2.48
N ILE A 126 -18.91 4.13 -2.97
CA ILE A 126 -17.60 3.73 -2.45
C ILE A 126 -16.70 4.94 -2.21
N VAL A 127 -15.97 4.89 -1.09
CA VAL A 127 -14.89 5.83 -0.74
C VAL A 127 -13.57 5.08 -0.77
N MET A 128 -12.65 5.56 -1.60
CA MET A 128 -11.37 4.95 -1.90
C MET A 128 -10.26 5.85 -1.37
N ILE A 129 -9.42 5.36 -0.47
CA ILE A 129 -8.34 6.13 0.17
C ILE A 129 -7.02 5.45 -0.16
N GLY A 130 -6.27 6.04 -1.10
CA GLY A 130 -5.10 5.39 -1.70
C GLY A 130 -3.98 6.36 -2.07
N PRO A 131 -3.16 6.79 -1.10
CA PRO A 131 -1.99 7.61 -1.39
C PRO A 131 -0.85 6.79 -2.04
N GLY A 132 -0.09 7.45 -2.91
CA GLY A 132 1.02 6.87 -3.64
C GLY A 132 0.59 5.68 -4.48
N THR A 133 1.33 4.57 -4.38
CA THR A 133 1.00 3.32 -5.09
C THR A 133 -0.27 2.64 -4.58
N GLY A 134 -0.77 3.03 -3.41
CA GLY A 134 -2.05 2.57 -2.87
C GLY A 134 -3.26 2.92 -3.75
N VAL A 135 -3.08 3.80 -4.75
CA VAL A 135 -4.13 4.10 -5.74
C VAL A 135 -4.35 2.97 -6.75
N ALA A 136 -3.43 2.01 -6.86
CA ALA A 136 -3.46 0.93 -7.84
C ALA A 136 -4.83 0.23 -7.93
N PRO A 137 -5.36 -0.42 -6.87
CA PRO A 137 -6.62 -1.14 -6.97
C PRO A 137 -7.81 -0.23 -7.31
N PHE A 138 -7.75 1.06 -6.95
CA PHE A 138 -8.82 2.02 -7.20
C PHE A 138 -8.94 2.40 -8.67
N ARG A 139 -7.83 2.35 -9.43
CA ARG A 139 -7.87 2.43 -10.88
C ARG A 139 -8.68 1.27 -11.46
N GLY A 140 -8.42 0.05 -10.99
CA GLY A 140 -9.19 -1.13 -11.38
C GLY A 140 -10.67 -1.04 -10.98
N PHE A 141 -10.97 -0.51 -9.79
CA PHE A 141 -12.36 -0.34 -9.32
C PHE A 141 -13.14 0.65 -10.18
N VAL A 142 -12.57 1.82 -10.48
CA VAL A 142 -13.22 2.82 -11.34
C VAL A 142 -13.43 2.28 -12.74
N GLN A 143 -12.46 1.53 -13.29
CA GLN A 143 -12.62 0.83 -14.57
C GLN A 143 -13.77 -0.18 -14.52
N GLU A 144 -13.79 -1.09 -13.54
CA GLU A 144 -14.84 -2.11 -13.43
C GLU A 144 -16.24 -1.48 -13.30
N ARG A 145 -16.38 -0.45 -12.46
CA ARG A 145 -17.66 0.23 -12.26
C ARG A 145 -18.15 0.97 -13.50
N ALA A 146 -17.24 1.55 -14.28
CA ALA A 146 -17.57 2.16 -15.57
C ALA A 146 -18.07 1.10 -16.57
N GLU A 147 -17.36 -0.02 -16.71
CA GLU A 147 -17.70 -1.09 -17.66
C GLU A 147 -18.98 -1.85 -17.27
N THR A 148 -19.31 -1.91 -15.98
CA THR A 148 -20.52 -2.57 -15.49
C THR A 148 -21.74 -1.66 -15.39
N GLY A 149 -21.57 -0.35 -15.64
CA GLY A 149 -22.65 0.63 -15.50
C GLY A 149 -23.13 0.82 -14.06
N ALA A 150 -22.26 0.62 -13.07
CA ALA A 150 -22.59 0.78 -11.66
C ALA A 150 -23.04 2.22 -11.36
N SER A 151 -24.21 2.37 -10.72
CA SER A 151 -24.85 3.67 -10.49
C SER A 151 -24.42 4.37 -9.21
N GLY A 152 -23.85 3.64 -8.24
CA GLY A 152 -23.36 4.25 -7.01
C GLY A 152 -22.16 5.18 -7.26
N ARG A 153 -22.02 6.18 -6.41
CA ARG A 153 -21.02 7.23 -6.51
C ARG A 153 -19.64 6.72 -6.10
N ASN A 154 -18.61 7.26 -6.74
CA ASN A 154 -17.21 6.91 -6.50
C ASN A 154 -16.47 8.14 -5.99
N TRP A 155 -15.88 8.05 -4.80
CA TRP A 155 -15.05 9.10 -4.22
C TRP A 155 -13.62 8.58 -4.01
N LEU A 156 -12.64 9.24 -4.63
CA LEU A 156 -11.22 8.95 -4.43
C LEU A 156 -10.56 10.05 -3.58
N LEU A 157 -9.85 9.65 -2.55
CA LEU A 157 -8.85 10.47 -1.85
C LEU A 157 -7.47 9.96 -2.22
N PHE A 158 -6.72 10.80 -2.94
CA PHE A 158 -5.36 10.51 -3.38
C PHE A 158 -4.39 11.45 -2.69
N GLY A 159 -3.20 10.95 -2.37
CA GLY A 159 -2.14 11.78 -1.84
C GLY A 159 -0.77 11.36 -2.34
N ALA A 160 0.12 12.34 -2.49
CA ALA A 160 1.49 12.14 -2.91
C ALA A 160 2.41 13.23 -2.32
N ARG A 161 3.68 13.29 -2.75
CA ARG A 161 4.57 14.38 -2.31
C ARG A 161 4.29 15.64 -3.11
N HIS A 162 4.36 15.54 -4.44
CA HIS A 162 4.26 16.67 -5.35
C HIS A 162 3.20 16.46 -6.43
N PHE A 163 2.41 17.49 -6.71
CA PHE A 163 1.39 17.47 -7.75
C PHE A 163 1.99 17.21 -9.14
N HIS A 164 3.12 17.86 -9.45
CA HIS A 164 3.69 17.83 -10.81
C HIS A 164 4.44 16.55 -11.15
N SER A 165 4.95 15.79 -10.17
CA SER A 165 5.75 14.58 -10.43
C SER A 165 5.10 13.29 -9.96
N ASP A 166 4.23 13.34 -8.94
CA ASP A 166 3.78 12.15 -8.24
C ASP A 166 2.26 11.92 -8.38
N PHE A 167 1.55 12.71 -9.19
CA PHE A 167 0.11 12.53 -9.41
C PHE A 167 -0.19 11.39 -10.40
N HIS A 168 -0.09 10.16 -9.91
CA HIS A 168 -0.32 8.94 -10.69
C HIS A 168 -1.71 8.92 -11.34
N TYR A 169 -1.76 8.58 -12.63
CA TYR A 169 -2.97 8.48 -13.46
C TYR A 169 -3.80 9.78 -13.55
N GLN A 170 -3.20 10.95 -13.38
CA GLN A 170 -3.87 12.26 -13.41
C GLN A 170 -4.90 12.39 -14.55
N LEU A 171 -4.49 12.09 -15.79
CA LEU A 171 -5.36 12.24 -16.96
C LEU A 171 -6.54 11.26 -16.92
N GLU A 172 -6.35 10.05 -16.41
CA GLU A 172 -7.43 9.07 -16.26
C GLU A 172 -8.44 9.53 -15.20
N TRP A 173 -8.00 10.11 -14.08
CA TRP A 173 -8.91 10.67 -13.08
C TRP A 173 -9.71 11.85 -13.61
N GLN A 174 -9.07 12.74 -14.36
CA GLN A 174 -9.76 13.87 -15.02
C GLN A 174 -10.78 13.38 -16.05
N GLN A 175 -10.46 12.32 -16.80
CA GLN A 175 -11.41 11.69 -17.71
C GLN A 175 -12.57 11.04 -16.95
N ALA A 176 -12.29 10.26 -15.91
CA ALA A 176 -13.32 9.61 -15.11
C ALA A 176 -14.28 10.62 -14.44
N LEU A 177 -13.79 11.78 -13.98
CA LEU A 177 -14.62 12.87 -13.48
C LEU A 177 -15.56 13.43 -14.56
N ARG A 178 -15.03 13.68 -15.77
CA ARG A 178 -15.84 14.18 -16.90
C ARG A 178 -16.91 13.18 -17.33
N GLU A 179 -16.59 11.90 -17.32
CA GLU A 179 -17.49 10.80 -17.70
C GLU A 179 -18.41 10.37 -16.55
N ARG A 180 -18.28 10.97 -15.37
CA ARG A 180 -18.99 10.58 -14.12
C ARG A 180 -18.73 9.14 -13.66
N ALA A 181 -17.68 8.50 -14.18
CA ALA A 181 -17.15 7.26 -13.61
C ALA A 181 -16.47 7.51 -12.26
N LEU A 182 -15.95 8.72 -12.01
CA LEU A 182 -15.55 9.21 -10.70
C LEU A 182 -16.44 10.42 -10.35
N HIS A 183 -16.96 10.46 -9.13
CA HIS A 183 -17.90 11.53 -8.72
C HIS A 183 -17.20 12.60 -7.88
N ARG A 184 -16.14 12.22 -7.17
CA ARG A 184 -15.38 13.13 -6.31
C ARG A 184 -13.93 12.70 -6.23
N LEU A 185 -13.04 13.70 -6.25
CA LEU A 185 -11.60 13.52 -6.12
C LEU A 185 -11.05 14.57 -5.16
N ASP A 186 -10.47 14.13 -4.05
CA ASP A 186 -9.75 15.00 -3.12
C ASP A 186 -8.26 14.65 -3.11
N LEU A 187 -7.42 15.68 -3.13
CA LEU A 187 -5.98 15.56 -3.37
C LEU A 187 -5.17 16.12 -2.20
N ALA A 188 -4.14 15.39 -1.78
CA ALA A 188 -3.23 15.79 -0.72
C ALA A 188 -1.76 15.72 -1.18
N PHE A 189 -1.11 16.87 -1.34
CA PHE A 189 0.31 16.94 -1.70
C PHE A 189 1.12 17.42 -0.50
N SER A 190 1.95 16.52 0.03
CA SER A 190 2.63 16.75 1.31
C SER A 190 3.86 17.67 1.22
N ARG A 191 4.30 18.04 0.01
CA ARG A 191 5.54 18.79 -0.23
C ARG A 191 5.41 19.99 -1.16
N ASP A 192 4.19 20.37 -1.55
CA ASP A 192 3.94 21.54 -2.41
C ASP A 192 3.77 22.85 -1.64
N GLN A 193 3.66 22.77 -0.30
CA GLN A 193 3.53 23.92 0.58
C GLN A 193 4.24 23.67 1.93
N ALA A 194 4.33 24.71 2.77
CA ALA A 194 5.02 24.66 4.06
C ALA A 194 4.37 23.64 5.02
N GLU A 195 3.05 23.62 5.07
CA GLU A 195 2.29 22.67 5.88
C GLU A 195 2.09 21.35 5.13
N LYS A 196 2.43 20.23 5.76
CA LYS A 196 2.24 18.92 5.14
C LYS A 196 0.78 18.53 5.18
N VAL A 197 0.19 18.31 4.00
CA VAL A 197 -1.19 17.85 3.85
C VAL A 197 -1.20 16.39 3.39
N TYR A 198 -1.93 15.55 4.10
CA TYR A 198 -2.13 14.13 3.82
C TYR A 198 -3.62 13.79 3.63
N VAL A 199 -3.91 12.55 3.23
CA VAL A 199 -5.28 12.10 2.95
C VAL A 199 -6.17 12.13 4.19
N GLN A 200 -5.63 11.87 5.38
CA GLN A 200 -6.39 11.99 6.64
C GLN A 200 -6.79 13.42 6.97
N ASP A 201 -6.04 14.42 6.49
CA ASP A 201 -6.39 15.83 6.67
C ASP A 201 -7.57 16.18 5.76
N ARG A 202 -7.54 15.72 4.50
CA ARG A 202 -8.68 15.83 3.57
C ARG A 202 -9.92 15.09 4.06
N LEU A 203 -9.75 13.94 4.70
CA LEU A 203 -10.87 13.26 5.34
C LEU A 203 -11.50 14.15 6.42
N ARG A 204 -10.70 14.74 7.32
CA ARG A 204 -11.20 15.60 8.39
C ARG A 204 -11.91 16.83 7.86
N GLU A 205 -11.36 17.48 6.83
CA GLU A 205 -12.00 18.61 6.14
C GLU A 205 -13.39 18.27 5.58
N HIS A 206 -13.61 17.00 5.22
CA HIS A 206 -14.84 16.52 4.61
C HIS A 206 -15.61 15.54 5.50
N GLY A 207 -15.36 15.58 6.81
CA GLY A 207 -15.88 14.61 7.77
C GLY A 207 -17.41 14.48 7.73
N ARG A 208 -18.14 15.59 7.65
CA ARG A 208 -19.61 15.55 7.51
C ARG A 208 -20.06 14.79 6.27
N THR A 209 -19.48 15.08 5.11
CA THR A 209 -19.82 14.36 3.87
C THR A 209 -19.43 12.88 3.96
N LEU A 210 -18.33 12.55 4.61
CA LEU A 210 -17.94 11.16 4.81
C LEU A 210 -18.97 10.40 5.66
N VAL A 211 -19.43 11.00 6.76
CA VAL A 211 -20.49 10.41 7.60
C VAL A 211 -21.78 10.23 6.80
N GLU A 212 -22.20 11.23 6.02
CA GLU A 212 -23.38 11.10 5.13
C GLU A 212 -23.26 9.92 4.15
N TRP A 213 -22.07 9.67 3.60
CA TRP A 213 -21.82 8.52 2.73
C TRP A 213 -21.88 7.19 3.51
N ILE A 214 -21.29 7.15 4.71
CA ILE A 214 -21.31 5.97 5.58
C ILE A 214 -22.77 5.62 5.97
N ASP A 215 -23.55 6.61 6.40
CA ASP A 215 -24.97 6.45 6.74
C ASP A 215 -25.79 6.02 5.52
N GLY A 216 -25.43 6.54 4.34
CA GLY A 216 -26.00 6.15 3.05
C GLY A 216 -25.65 4.73 2.58
N GLY A 217 -24.88 3.96 3.35
CA GLY A 217 -24.55 2.58 2.99
C GLY A 217 -23.25 2.42 2.20
N ALA A 218 -22.39 3.44 2.14
CA ALA A 218 -21.14 3.37 1.37
C ALA A 218 -20.17 2.31 1.92
N HIS A 219 -19.29 1.83 1.04
CA HIS A 219 -18.14 1.00 1.41
C HIS A 219 -16.86 1.85 1.40
N LEU A 220 -16.04 1.67 2.43
CA LEU A 220 -14.77 2.34 2.65
C LEU A 220 -13.61 1.39 2.30
N TYR A 221 -12.65 1.88 1.53
CA TYR A 221 -11.46 1.13 1.14
C TYR A 221 -10.21 1.93 1.43
N VAL A 222 -9.23 1.31 2.09
CA VAL A 222 -7.91 1.91 2.35
C VAL A 222 -6.82 1.01 1.78
N CYS A 223 -5.94 1.57 0.95
CA CYS A 223 -4.81 0.84 0.39
C CYS A 223 -3.53 1.67 0.43
N GLY A 224 -2.40 1.03 0.75
CA GLY A 224 -1.08 1.67 0.82
C GLY A 224 -0.29 1.30 2.07
N ALA A 225 0.58 2.19 2.54
CA ALA A 225 1.51 1.89 3.63
C ALA A 225 0.79 1.55 4.96
N VAL A 226 1.30 0.58 5.73
CA VAL A 226 0.75 0.22 7.06
C VAL A 226 0.60 1.43 7.99
N ALA A 227 1.61 2.29 8.07
CA ALA A 227 1.56 3.49 8.91
C ALA A 227 0.42 4.43 8.49
N MET A 228 0.24 4.63 7.17
CA MET A 228 -0.85 5.43 6.63
C MET A 228 -2.21 4.82 6.95
N GLY A 229 -2.36 3.50 6.83
CA GLY A 229 -3.60 2.80 7.18
C GLY A 229 -4.01 2.98 8.65
N ARG A 230 -3.03 3.04 9.57
CA ARG A 230 -3.27 3.36 10.98
C ARG A 230 -3.75 4.79 11.16
N ASP A 231 -3.07 5.76 10.52
CA ASP A 231 -3.38 7.18 10.68
C ASP A 231 -4.75 7.53 10.07
N VAL A 232 -5.11 6.91 8.93
CA VAL A 232 -6.45 6.99 8.33
C VAL A 232 -7.51 6.39 9.26
N HIS A 233 -7.25 5.20 9.84
CA HIS A 233 -8.20 4.58 10.75
C HIS A 233 -8.48 5.45 11.99
N ALA A 234 -7.44 6.05 12.57
CA ALA A 234 -7.60 6.98 13.68
C ALA A 234 -8.44 8.21 13.27
N ALA A 235 -8.16 8.79 12.10
CA ALA A 235 -8.94 9.91 11.58
C ALA A 235 -10.42 9.55 11.35
N LEU A 236 -10.72 8.33 10.87
CA LEU A 236 -12.11 7.87 10.71
C LEU A 236 -12.86 7.80 12.05
N VAL A 237 -12.21 7.33 13.11
CA VAL A 237 -12.80 7.31 14.47
C VAL A 237 -13.07 8.73 14.94
N GLU A 238 -12.10 9.64 14.81
CA GLU A 238 -12.24 11.05 15.18
C GLU A 238 -13.40 11.73 14.43
N ILE A 239 -13.50 11.48 13.12
CA ILE A 239 -14.54 12.03 12.25
C ILE A 239 -15.92 11.54 12.69
N LEU A 240 -16.09 10.24 12.93
CA LEU A 240 -17.35 9.68 13.40
C LEU A 240 -17.74 10.31 14.73
N ALA A 241 -16.87 10.29 15.74
CA ALA A 241 -17.14 10.88 17.04
C ALA A 241 -17.55 12.37 16.93
N THR A 242 -16.82 13.14 16.11
CA THR A 242 -17.06 14.58 15.93
C THR A 242 -18.40 14.87 15.24
N HIS A 243 -18.76 14.10 14.22
CA HIS A 243 -19.89 14.42 13.36
C HIS A 243 -21.19 13.67 13.70
N THR A 244 -21.14 12.57 14.46
CA THR A 244 -22.33 11.88 14.98
C THR A 244 -22.65 12.25 16.43
N GLY A 245 -21.70 12.87 17.15
CA GLY A 245 -21.81 13.15 18.58
C GLY A 245 -21.62 11.91 19.46
N ALA A 246 -21.21 10.77 18.88
CA ALA A 246 -20.83 9.58 19.62
C ALA A 246 -19.52 9.81 20.38
N ASP A 247 -19.32 9.08 21.47
CA ASP A 247 -18.00 9.04 22.10
C ASP A 247 -16.98 8.26 21.24
N PRO A 248 -15.67 8.38 21.51
CA PRO A 248 -14.65 7.70 20.73
C PRO A 248 -14.74 6.16 20.75
N GLU A 249 -15.29 5.55 21.79
CA GLU A 249 -15.41 4.10 21.91
C GLU A 249 -16.53 3.59 21.00
N ASP A 250 -17.68 4.26 21.01
CA ASP A 250 -18.82 3.99 20.12
C ASP A 250 -18.46 4.23 18.64
N ALA A 251 -17.69 5.27 18.35
CA ALA A 251 -17.18 5.54 17.01
C ALA A 251 -16.26 4.41 16.51
N ALA A 252 -15.38 3.90 17.38
CA ALA A 252 -14.52 2.76 17.05
C ALA A 252 -15.33 1.46 16.87
N ALA A 253 -16.34 1.22 17.71
CA ALA A 253 -17.25 0.09 17.58
C ALA A 253 -18.04 0.14 16.25
N THR A 254 -18.45 1.33 15.82
CA THR A 254 -19.12 1.53 14.53
C THR A 254 -18.23 1.13 13.35
N LEU A 255 -16.95 1.52 13.34
CA LEU A 255 -16.01 1.08 12.29
C LEU A 255 -15.75 -0.42 12.34
N ALA A 256 -15.69 -1.01 13.53
CA ALA A 256 -15.53 -2.46 13.68
C ALA A 256 -16.74 -3.22 13.11
N ALA A 257 -17.96 -2.73 13.34
CA ALA A 257 -19.17 -3.26 12.73
C ALA A 257 -19.14 -3.15 11.20
N LEU A 258 -18.77 -1.99 10.65
CA LEU A 258 -18.59 -1.82 9.20
C LEU A 258 -17.55 -2.79 8.62
N GLN A 259 -16.47 -3.07 9.36
CA GLN A 259 -15.47 -4.04 8.93
C GLN A 259 -16.04 -5.48 8.93
N ALA A 260 -16.82 -5.84 9.94
CA ALA A 260 -17.50 -7.14 10.02
C ALA A 260 -18.54 -7.33 8.91
N GLU A 261 -19.21 -6.25 8.51
CA GLU A 261 -20.17 -6.20 7.40
C GLU A 261 -19.51 -6.21 6.01
N GLY A 262 -18.17 -6.12 5.93
CA GLY A 262 -17.45 -5.99 4.65
C GLY A 262 -17.61 -4.63 3.98
N ARG A 263 -18.05 -3.62 4.74
CA ARG A 263 -18.20 -2.22 4.32
C ARG A 263 -16.99 -1.36 4.65
N TYR A 264 -16.02 -1.88 5.41
CA TYR A 264 -14.71 -1.24 5.59
C TYR A 264 -13.60 -2.26 5.36
N SER A 265 -12.81 -2.04 4.30
CA SER A 265 -11.76 -2.96 3.85
C SER A 265 -10.40 -2.27 3.78
N ARG A 266 -9.35 -3.00 4.15
CA ARG A 266 -7.96 -2.51 4.14
C ARG A 266 -7.06 -3.49 3.39
N ASP A 267 -6.26 -2.97 2.48
CA ASP A 267 -5.18 -3.68 1.77
C ASP A 267 -3.88 -2.89 2.00
N VAL A 268 -3.26 -3.10 3.16
CA VAL A 268 -2.10 -2.31 3.62
C VAL A 268 -0.83 -3.15 3.67
N TYR A 269 0.30 -2.56 3.27
CA TYR A 269 1.60 -3.22 3.11
C TYR A 269 2.78 -2.35 3.55
#